data_AF-A0A3D5XQ51-F1
#
_entry.id   AF-A0A3D5XQ51-F1
#
_cell.length_a   1.000
_cell.length_b   1.000
_cell.length_c   1.000
_cell.angle_alpha   90.00
_cell.angle_beta   90.00
_cell.angle_gamma   90.00
#
_symmetry.space_group_name_H-M   'P 1'
#
loop_
_entity.id
_entity.type
_entity.pdbx_description
1 polymer ?
#
loop_
_entity_poly.entity_id
_entity_poly.type
_entity_poly.pdbx_seq_one_letter_code
_entity_poly.pdbx_strand_id
1 'polypeptide(L)' 'MNKITIIVPIYNVEKYLRTCFDSLLNQTFDKYEILAVSDGSK' A
#
# COMPACT_ATOMS: atom_id res chain seq x y z
N MET A 1 12.45 17.38 6.32
CA MET A 1 12.21 16.00 6.77
C MET A 1 11.64 15.26 5.58
N ASN A 2 12.36 14.29 5.00
CA ASN A 2 11.90 13.62 3.79
C ASN A 2 11.01 12.45 4.20
N LYS A 3 9.72 12.54 3.87
CA LYS A 3 8.70 11.52 4.09
C LYS A 3 8.27 10.98 2.73
N ILE A 4 8.20 9.67 2.58
CA ILE A 4 7.74 9.03 1.33
C ILE A 4 6.25 8.71 1.46
N THR A 5 5.46 9.04 0.44
CA THR A 5 4.06 8.62 0.36
C THR A 5 3.95 7.56 -0.73
N ILE A 6 3.56 6.35 -0.33
CA ILE A 6 3.34 5.22 -1.24
C ILE A 6 1.86 5.18 -1.57
N ILE A 7 1.50 5.46 -2.82
CA ILE A 7 0.11 5.43 -3.29
C ILE A 7 -0.19 4.04 -3.88
N VAL A 8 -1.24 3.39 -3.39
CA VAL A 8 -1.64 2.03 -3.79
C VAL A 8 -3.08 2.05 -4.33
N PRO A 9 -3.27 2.13 -5.66
CA PRO A 9 -4.58 1.96 -6.27
C PRO A 9 -5.03 0.49 -6.20
N ILE A 10 -6.29 0.26 -5.85
CA ILE A 10 -6.85 -1.08 -5.61
C ILE A 10 -8.14 -1.25 -6.43
N TYR A 11 -8.14 -2.24 -7.33
CA TYR A 11 -9.33 -2.62 -8.10
C TYR A 11 -9.39 -4.15 -8.32
N ASN A 12 -10.29 -4.84 -7.61
CA ASN A 12 -10.53 -6.29 -7.73
C ASN A 12 -9.26 -7.18 -7.59
N VAL A 13 -8.34 -6.79 -6.68
CA VAL A 13 -7.06 -7.48 -6.45
C VAL A 13 -6.99 -8.22 -5.10
N GLU A 14 -8.12 -8.71 -4.58
CA GLU A 14 -8.22 -9.35 -3.25
C GLU A 14 -7.11 -10.40 -2.99
N LYS A 15 -6.78 -11.18 -4.03
CA LYS A 15 -5.85 -12.31 -3.96
C LYS A 15 -4.42 -11.89 -3.68
N TYR A 16 -4.04 -10.66 -4.02
CA TYR A 16 -2.68 -10.14 -3.89
C TYR A 16 -2.56 -9.03 -2.85
N LEU A 17 -3.70 -8.50 -2.39
CA LEU A 17 -3.76 -7.37 -1.49
C LEU A 17 -2.96 -7.64 -0.22
N ARG A 18 -3.15 -8.82 0.38
CA ARG A 18 -2.45 -9.20 1.61
C ARG A 18 -0.93 -9.21 1.44
N THR A 19 -0.43 -9.93 0.44
CA THR A 19 1.01 -10.03 0.16
C THR A 19 1.62 -8.65 -0.14
N CYS A 20 0.90 -7.80 -0.88
CA CYS A 20 1.33 -6.44 -1.16
C CYS A 20 1.50 -5.62 0.13
N PHE A 21 0.48 -5.57 0.99
CA PHE A 21 0.56 -4.81 2.24
C PHE A 21 1.56 -5.41 3.24
N ASP A 22 1.67 -6.74 3.33
CA ASP A 22 2.68 -7.38 4.18
C ASP A 22 4.11 -6.96 3.74
N SER A 23 4.35 -6.86 2.42
CA SER A 23 5.64 -6.37 1.91
C SER A 23 5.87 -4.89 2.21
N LEU A 24 4.84 -4.05 2.08
CA LEU A 24 4.92 -2.61 2.34
C LEU A 24 5.12 -2.30 3.83
N LEU A 25 4.58 -3.13 4.72
CA LEU A 25 4.74 -2.98 6.17
C LEU A 25 6.11 -3.46 6.66
N ASN A 26 6.75 -4.39 5.94
CA ASN A 26 8.05 -4.95 6.30
C ASN A 26 9.24 -4.22 5.63
N GLN A 27 9.24 -2.89 5.69
CA GLN A 27 10.32 -2.06 5.14
C GLN A 27 11.33 -1.70 6.22
N THR A 28 12.61 -1.58 5.86
CA THR A 28 13.69 -1.10 6.75
C THR A 28 13.74 0.42 6.89
N PHE A 29 12.90 1.13 6.14
CA PHE A 29 12.78 2.58 6.16
C PHE A 29 11.48 2.97 6.84
N ASP A 30 11.54 3.83 7.87
CA ASP A 30 10.40 4.02 8.79
C ASP A 30 9.64 5.34 8.56
N LYS A 31 10.10 6.20 7.64
CA LYS A 31 9.53 7.54 7.42
C LYS A 31 8.66 7.58 6.17
N TYR A 32 7.66 6.71 6.12
CA TYR A 32 6.71 6.65 5.02
C TYR A 32 5.26 6.57 5.51
N GLU A 33 4.33 6.81 4.60
CA GLU A 33 2.91 6.54 4.77
C GLU A 33 2.38 5.81 3.53
N ILE A 34 1.29 5.04 3.71
CA ILE A 34 0.63 4.33 2.63
C ILE A 34 -0.75 4.96 2.42
N LEU A 35 -1.03 5.42 1.20
CA LEU A 35 -2.34 5.89 0.77
C LEU A 35 -2.97 4.85 -0.17
N ALA A 36 -3.86 4.03 0.39
CA ALA A 36 -4.61 3.04 -0.35
C ALA A 36 -5.89 3.65 -0.95
N VAL A 37 -6.05 3.59 -2.27
CA VAL A 37 -7.20 4.16 -2.98
C VAL A 37 -7.97 3.04 -3.67
N SER A 38 -9.17 2.72 -3.17
CA SER A 38 -10.06 1.75 -3.81
C SER A 38 -10.85 2.41 -4.94
N ASP A 39 -10.75 1.88 -6.16
CA ASP A 39 -11.48 2.35 -7.35
C ASP A 39 -12.82 1.61 -7.53
N GLY A 40 -13.56 1.40 -6.44
CA GLY A 40 -14.86 0.71 -6.48
C GLY A 40 -14.78 -0.81 -6.69
N SER A 41 -13.84 -1.48 -6.01
CA SER A 41 -13.78 -2.95 -5.96
C SER A 41 -15.11 -3.54 -5.44
N LYS A 42 -15.47 -4.74 -5.92
CA LYS A 42 -16.70 -5.46 -5.54
C LYS A 42 -16.43 -6.69 -4.70
#